data_AF-A0A7C5ECW9-F1
#
_entry.id   AF-A0A7C5ECW9-F1
#
_cell.length_a   1.000
_cell.length_b   1.000
_cell.length_c   1.000
_cell.angle_alpha   90.00
_cell.angle_beta   90.00
_cell.angle_gamma   90.00
#
_symmetry.space_group_name_H-M   'P 1'
#
loop_
_entity.id
_entity.type
_entity.pdbx_description
1 polymer ?
#
loop_
_entity_poly.entity_id
_entity_poly.type
_entity_poly.pdbx_seq_one_letter_code
_entity_poly.pdbx_strand_id
1 'polypeptide(L)'
;MDAGLTLTGTNAVVDDFEGDPRPLFGGVDVGYDECGDFVLDPAAAGTVGLAATGSATDVLSVNGSSGGTLRRVDLALNQPIQFDVALPPGHPGGADFVLYGLLGAPSYASVTSLPFGLPAMVVPPCDLFPTFQPLVFTLASSVTGLACQPAFTAPGGAPWTSGPLLGLPFPVTFGLQGLIVEDAQGTVAATNALRVRVQ
;
A
#
# COMPACT_ATOMS: atom_id res chain seq x y z
N MET A 1 -14.30 19.31 -22.04
CA MET A 1 -15.64 19.00 -22.59
C MET A 1 -15.88 17.55 -22.27
N ASP A 2 -16.80 17.29 -21.37
CA ASP A 2 -17.09 15.96 -20.84
C ASP A 2 -18.00 15.24 -21.84
N ALA A 3 -17.53 14.15 -22.43
CA ALA A 3 -18.24 13.40 -23.45
C ALA A 3 -19.00 12.23 -22.81
N GLY A 4 -19.85 12.51 -21.82
CA GLY A 4 -20.63 11.50 -21.12
C GLY A 4 -21.72 10.91 -22.03
N LEU A 5 -21.60 9.61 -22.35
CA LEU A 5 -22.65 8.83 -23.00
C LEU A 5 -23.59 8.25 -21.91
N THR A 6 -24.82 8.75 -21.83
CA THR A 6 -25.83 8.17 -20.94
C THR A 6 -26.42 6.91 -21.57
N LEU A 7 -26.04 5.73 -21.07
CA LEU A 7 -26.61 4.46 -21.50
C LEU A 7 -27.97 4.23 -20.83
N THR A 8 -29.06 4.38 -21.58
CA THR A 8 -30.42 4.02 -21.13
C THR A 8 -30.73 2.57 -21.54
N GLY A 9 -30.22 1.60 -20.78
CA GLY A 9 -30.49 0.18 -20.99
C GLY A 9 -30.95 -0.50 -19.70
N THR A 10 -32.00 -1.31 -19.77
CA THR A 10 -32.63 -2.02 -18.63
C THR A 10 -31.78 -3.17 -18.06
N ASN A 11 -30.62 -3.43 -18.65
CA ASN A 11 -29.62 -4.41 -18.21
C ASN A 11 -28.30 -3.68 -17.97
N ALA A 12 -28.25 -2.84 -16.94
CA ALA A 12 -27.00 -2.21 -16.51
C ALA A 12 -26.08 -3.32 -15.99
N VAL A 13 -25.05 -3.65 -16.76
CA VAL A 13 -23.90 -4.40 -16.26
C VAL A 13 -23.29 -3.52 -15.17
N VAL A 14 -23.38 -3.99 -13.92
CA VAL A 14 -23.10 -3.21 -12.71
C VAL A 14 -21.61 -3.06 -12.46
N ASP A 15 -20.81 -3.92 -13.08
CA ASP A 15 -19.38 -3.97 -12.88
C ASP A 15 -18.66 -3.67 -14.20
N ASP A 16 -17.49 -3.04 -14.15
CA ASP A 16 -16.65 -2.90 -15.33
C ASP A 16 -15.97 -4.23 -15.73
N PHE A 17 -15.03 -4.16 -16.67
CA PHE A 17 -14.31 -5.36 -17.12
C PHE A 17 -13.41 -5.97 -16.04
N GLU A 18 -13.04 -5.17 -15.03
CA GLU A 18 -12.17 -5.54 -13.91
C GLU A 18 -12.98 -6.01 -12.68
N GLY A 19 -14.31 -5.89 -12.73
CA GLY A 19 -15.22 -6.29 -11.67
C GLY A 19 -15.50 -5.18 -10.65
N ASP A 20 -15.11 -3.95 -10.96
CA ASP A 20 -15.32 -2.81 -10.07
C ASP A 20 -16.74 -2.25 -10.24
N PRO A 21 -17.48 -2.04 -9.13
CA PRO A 21 -18.88 -1.61 -9.19
C PRO A 21 -18.98 -0.16 -9.66
N ARG A 22 -19.69 0.06 -10.77
CA ARG A 22 -19.90 1.40 -11.34
C ARG A 22 -20.89 2.20 -10.51
N PRO A 23 -20.58 3.45 -10.10
CA PRO A 23 -21.53 4.30 -9.41
C PRO A 23 -22.72 4.62 -10.34
N LEU A 24 -23.92 4.18 -9.93
CA LEU A 24 -25.18 4.28 -10.70
C LEU A 24 -25.59 5.69 -11.17
N PHE A 25 -24.87 6.74 -10.77
CA PHE A 25 -25.14 8.13 -11.11
C PHE A 25 -23.89 8.96 -11.45
N GLY A 26 -22.73 8.32 -11.67
CA GLY A 26 -21.51 8.98 -12.17
C GLY A 26 -21.45 8.94 -13.69
N GLY A 27 -20.82 9.93 -14.33
CA GLY A 27 -20.53 9.85 -15.76
C GLY A 27 -19.71 8.59 -16.05
N VAL A 28 -20.22 7.73 -16.94
CA VAL A 28 -19.48 6.56 -17.39
C VAL A 28 -18.36 7.04 -18.30
N ASP A 29 -17.12 6.83 -17.90
CA ASP A 29 -15.97 7.13 -18.74
C ASP A 29 -15.98 6.21 -19.98
N VAL A 30 -15.66 6.77 -21.14
CA VAL A 30 -15.70 6.04 -22.41
C VAL A 30 -14.33 5.38 -22.60
N GLY A 31 -14.14 4.21 -22.00
CA GLY A 31 -12.90 3.43 -22.01
C GLY A 31 -13.04 2.12 -21.23
N TYR A 32 -12.04 1.23 -21.33
CA TYR A 32 -11.98 -0.02 -20.55
C TYR A 32 -11.53 0.20 -19.09
N ASP A 33 -11.10 1.41 -18.75
CA ASP A 33 -10.48 1.81 -17.49
C ASP A 33 -11.09 3.18 -17.17
N GLU A 34 -11.83 3.28 -16.07
CA GLU A 34 -12.26 4.58 -15.56
C GLU A 34 -10.98 5.33 -15.17
N CYS A 35 -10.62 6.40 -15.90
CA CYS A 35 -9.46 7.25 -15.56
C CYS A 35 -9.65 8.04 -14.24
N GLY A 36 -10.51 7.54 -13.35
CA GLY A 36 -10.74 7.99 -12.00
C GLY A 36 -9.57 7.58 -11.12
N ASP A 37 -8.88 8.60 -10.64
CA ASP A 37 -7.88 8.57 -9.58
C ASP A 37 -8.05 7.36 -8.64
N PHE A 38 -7.03 6.50 -8.66
CA PHE A 38 -6.97 5.23 -7.96
C PHE A 38 -7.42 5.34 -6.50
N VAL A 39 -8.68 5.01 -6.23
CA VAL A 39 -9.18 4.84 -4.86
C VAL A 39 -8.68 3.49 -4.41
N LEU A 40 -7.65 3.50 -3.58
CA LEU A 40 -7.22 2.28 -2.94
C LEU A 40 -8.33 1.70 -2.07
N ASP A 41 -8.46 0.37 -2.13
CA ASP A 41 -9.34 -0.42 -1.26
C ASP A 41 -9.17 -0.03 0.23
N PRO A 42 -10.22 -0.16 1.08
CA PRO A 42 -10.12 0.09 2.51
C PRO A 42 -8.91 -0.55 3.22
N ALA A 43 -8.40 -1.69 2.74
CA ALA A 43 -7.19 -2.35 3.26
C ALA A 43 -5.92 -1.49 3.11
N ALA A 44 -5.90 -0.53 2.19
CA ALA A 44 -4.81 0.41 2.04
C ALA A 44 -4.78 1.51 3.10
N ALA A 45 -5.90 1.75 3.80
CA ALA A 45 -5.86 2.61 4.98
C ALA A 45 -4.96 2.02 6.07
N GLY A 46 -4.76 0.70 6.06
CA GLY A 46 -4.08 -0.03 7.11
C GLY A 46 -4.98 -0.25 8.32
N THR A 47 -4.46 -0.94 9.32
CA THR A 47 -5.17 -1.25 10.57
C THR A 47 -4.45 -0.75 11.82
N VAL A 48 -3.24 -0.20 11.68
CA VAL A 48 -2.46 0.32 12.81
C VAL A 48 -3.24 1.40 13.55
N GLY A 49 -3.35 1.30 14.87
CA GLY A 49 -4.02 2.27 15.72
C GLY A 49 -5.54 2.13 15.79
N LEU A 50 -6.16 1.23 15.00
CA LEU A 50 -7.62 1.05 15.02
C LEU A 50 -8.12 0.63 16.40
N ALA A 51 -7.44 -0.31 17.06
CA ALA A 51 -7.85 -0.80 18.37
C ALA A 51 -7.72 0.28 19.46
N ALA A 52 -6.70 1.14 19.37
CA ALA A 52 -6.41 2.17 20.35
C ALA A 52 -7.22 3.46 20.16
N THR A 53 -7.48 3.86 18.91
CA THR A 53 -8.01 5.19 18.59
C THR A 53 -9.33 5.16 17.82
N GLY A 54 -9.75 3.99 17.32
CA GLY A 54 -10.93 3.85 16.47
C GLY A 54 -10.70 4.24 15.00
N SER A 55 -9.51 4.72 14.64
CA SER A 55 -9.12 5.06 13.27
C SER A 55 -7.72 4.53 12.93
N ALA A 56 -7.50 4.15 11.68
CA ALA A 56 -6.17 3.77 11.21
C ALA A 56 -5.23 4.99 11.25
N THR A 57 -4.00 4.77 11.68
CA THR A 57 -2.92 5.76 11.76
C THR A 57 -1.89 5.48 10.69
N ASP A 58 -1.49 6.52 9.97
CA ASP A 58 -0.41 6.41 8.99
C ASP A 58 0.94 6.30 9.69
N VAL A 59 1.58 5.15 9.53
CA VAL A 59 2.93 4.91 10.07
C VAL A 59 3.96 4.77 8.97
N LEU A 60 3.56 4.47 7.74
CA LEU A 60 4.46 4.41 6.58
C LEU A 60 4.42 5.73 5.81
N SER A 61 5.60 6.29 5.54
CA SER A 61 5.74 7.47 4.69
C SER A 61 6.94 7.36 3.75
N VAL A 62 6.87 8.09 2.64
CA VAL A 62 7.98 8.27 1.70
C VAL A 62 8.30 9.75 1.61
N ASN A 63 9.56 10.12 1.84
CA ASN A 63 10.01 11.51 1.92
C ASN A 63 9.14 12.37 2.85
N GLY A 64 8.71 11.79 3.99
CA GLY A 64 7.85 12.44 4.99
C GLY A 64 6.37 12.57 4.59
N SER A 65 5.91 11.99 3.49
CA SER A 65 4.51 11.99 3.06
C SER A 65 3.87 10.62 3.16
N SER A 66 2.67 10.53 3.76
CA SER A 66 1.81 9.33 3.74
C SER A 66 0.87 9.30 2.52
N GLY A 67 1.09 10.19 1.56
CA GLY A 67 0.31 10.28 0.32
C GLY A 67 -1.13 10.80 0.47
N GLY A 68 -1.53 11.22 1.68
CA GLY A 68 -2.85 11.77 1.97
C GLY A 68 -3.98 10.79 1.65
N THR A 69 -5.16 11.32 1.30
CA THR A 69 -6.36 10.51 1.00
C THR A 69 -6.15 9.57 -0.19
N LEU A 70 -5.33 9.97 -1.17
CA LEU A 70 -5.04 9.17 -2.37
C LEU A 70 -3.91 8.15 -2.15
N ARG A 71 -3.25 8.19 -0.98
CA ARG A 71 -2.05 7.38 -0.66
C ARG A 71 -0.99 7.44 -1.75
N ARG A 72 -0.86 8.57 -2.44
CA ARG A 72 0.03 8.73 -3.58
C ARG A 72 1.18 9.68 -3.24
N VAL A 73 2.38 9.25 -3.54
CA VAL A 73 3.60 10.07 -3.44
C VAL A 73 4.24 10.18 -4.81
N ASP A 74 4.22 11.38 -5.38
CA ASP A 74 4.92 11.69 -6.63
C ASP A 74 6.30 12.24 -6.32
N LEU A 75 7.32 11.65 -6.93
CA LEU A 75 8.73 12.02 -6.81
C LEU A 75 9.26 12.38 -8.19
N ALA A 76 10.12 13.40 -8.26
CA ALA A 76 10.80 13.74 -9.49
C ALA A 76 11.88 12.70 -9.83
N LEU A 77 12.19 12.53 -11.12
CA LEU A 77 13.37 11.76 -11.53
C LEU A 77 14.63 12.22 -10.78
N ASN A 78 15.46 11.28 -10.34
CA ASN A 78 16.68 11.51 -9.55
C ASN A 78 16.48 12.17 -8.18
N GLN A 79 15.24 12.41 -7.73
CA GLN A 79 14.99 12.87 -6.37
C GLN A 79 15.35 11.76 -5.37
N PRO A 80 16.15 12.04 -4.32
CA PRO A 80 16.43 11.05 -3.30
C PRO A 80 15.15 10.48 -2.68
N ILE A 81 15.17 9.18 -2.41
CA ILE A 81 14.03 8.46 -1.84
C ILE A 81 14.39 8.02 -0.43
N GLN A 82 13.53 8.34 0.52
CA GLN A 82 13.64 7.95 1.92
C GLN A 82 12.33 7.30 2.33
N PHE A 83 12.43 6.14 2.96
CA PHE A 83 11.30 5.43 3.54
C PHE A 83 11.36 5.58 5.05
N ASP A 84 10.22 5.87 5.66
CA ASP A 84 10.10 6.04 7.09
C ASP A 84 8.94 5.20 7.63
N VAL A 85 9.18 4.52 8.75
CA VAL A 85 8.18 3.79 9.53
C VAL A 85 8.14 4.40 10.91
N ALA A 86 7.02 5.04 11.26
CA ALA A 86 6.79 5.61 12.57
C ALA A 86 6.41 4.54 13.60
N LEU A 87 6.54 4.88 14.88
CA LEU A 87 6.03 4.05 15.97
C LEU A 87 4.50 3.91 15.89
N PRO A 88 3.96 2.70 16.07
CA PRO A 88 2.52 2.54 16.19
C PRO A 88 2.08 3.13 17.55
N PRO A 89 0.90 3.77 17.63
CA PRO A 89 0.43 4.39 18.88
C PRO A 89 0.33 3.43 20.08
N GLY A 90 0.08 2.14 19.82
CA GLY A 90 -0.04 1.10 20.84
C GLY A 90 1.29 0.51 21.33
N HIS A 91 2.43 0.82 20.69
CA HIS A 91 3.73 0.21 21.01
C HIS A 91 4.88 1.24 21.11
N PRO A 92 4.91 2.09 22.14
CA PRO A 92 5.91 3.18 22.25
C PRO A 92 7.36 2.70 22.45
N GLY A 93 7.58 1.42 22.80
CA GLY A 93 8.90 0.84 23.09
C GLY A 93 9.71 0.38 21.86
N GLY A 94 9.23 0.66 20.65
CA GLY A 94 9.79 0.12 19.41
C GLY A 94 9.02 -1.11 18.94
N ALA A 95 8.76 -1.22 17.64
CA ALA A 95 7.88 -2.25 17.09
C ALA A 95 8.54 -2.98 15.92
N ASP A 96 8.48 -4.31 15.93
CA ASP A 96 8.95 -5.09 14.79
C ASP A 96 8.07 -4.88 13.57
N PHE A 97 8.68 -4.81 12.40
CA PHE A 97 7.98 -4.61 11.14
C PHE A 97 8.64 -5.31 9.96
N VAL A 98 7.85 -5.52 8.92
CA VAL A 98 8.30 -5.91 7.58
C VAL A 98 7.56 -5.04 6.56
N LEU A 99 8.31 -4.38 5.67
CA LEU A 99 7.78 -3.63 4.54
C LEU A 99 7.93 -4.42 3.25
N TYR A 100 6.85 -4.53 2.51
CA TYR A 100 6.78 -5.14 1.20
C TYR A 100 6.59 -4.07 0.12
N GLY A 101 7.11 -4.36 -1.06
CA GLY A 101 6.90 -3.57 -2.26
C GLY A 101 6.31 -4.42 -3.38
N LEU A 102 5.49 -3.79 -4.22
CA LEU A 102 4.92 -4.36 -5.44
C LEU A 102 5.31 -3.46 -6.61
N LEU A 103 5.96 -4.00 -7.63
CA LEU A 103 6.19 -3.28 -8.88
C LEU A 103 4.86 -3.08 -9.61
N GLY A 104 4.57 -1.83 -10.00
CA GLY A 104 3.26 -1.42 -10.52
C GLY A 104 2.40 -0.70 -9.47
N ALA A 105 1.18 -0.35 -9.86
CA ALA A 105 0.20 0.11 -8.89
C ALA A 105 -0.52 -1.11 -8.31
N PRO A 106 -0.71 -1.21 -6.97
CA PRO A 106 -1.72 -2.11 -6.43
C PRO A 106 -3.09 -1.76 -7.05
N SER A 107 -4.04 -2.68 -7.01
CA SER A 107 -5.43 -2.44 -7.45
C SER A 107 -6.41 -3.04 -6.45
N TYR A 108 -7.71 -2.82 -6.62
CA TYR A 108 -8.71 -3.51 -5.80
C TYR A 108 -8.55 -5.05 -5.88
N ALA A 109 -8.22 -5.55 -7.08
CA ALA A 109 -7.94 -6.96 -7.31
C ALA A 109 -6.65 -7.48 -6.63
N SER A 110 -5.74 -6.62 -6.16
CA SER A 110 -4.53 -7.03 -5.44
C SER A 110 -4.75 -7.21 -3.93
N VAL A 111 -5.96 -6.90 -3.43
CA VAL A 111 -6.33 -7.13 -2.04
C VAL A 111 -6.26 -8.62 -1.73
N THR A 112 -5.42 -8.96 -0.77
CA THR A 112 -5.15 -10.34 -0.38
C THR A 112 -5.50 -10.52 1.08
N SER A 113 -6.38 -11.48 1.36
CA SER A 113 -6.65 -11.93 2.73
C SER A 113 -5.49 -12.78 3.21
N LEU A 114 -5.00 -12.46 4.40
CA LEU A 114 -3.87 -13.16 5.00
C LEU A 114 -4.36 -14.27 5.94
N PRO A 115 -3.64 -15.39 6.05
CA PRO A 115 -3.97 -16.45 7.00
C PRO A 115 -3.73 -15.99 8.46
N PHE A 116 -4.16 -16.82 9.41
CA PHE A 116 -3.90 -16.64 10.85
C PHE A 116 -4.51 -15.38 11.49
N GLY A 117 -5.56 -14.83 10.88
CA GLY A 117 -6.23 -13.63 11.40
C GLY A 117 -5.43 -12.35 11.20
N LEU A 118 -4.42 -12.37 10.32
CA LEU A 118 -3.71 -11.17 9.91
C LEU A 118 -4.62 -10.26 9.07
N PRO A 119 -4.43 -8.94 9.15
CA PRO A 119 -5.22 -7.98 8.38
C PRO A 119 -5.01 -8.16 6.87
N ALA A 120 -6.03 -7.84 6.08
CA ALA A 120 -5.90 -7.82 4.63
C ALA A 120 -4.89 -6.76 4.17
N MET A 121 -4.22 -7.03 3.06
CA MET A 121 -3.20 -6.15 2.48
C MET A 121 -3.43 -5.99 0.97
N VAL A 122 -3.09 -4.82 0.43
CA VAL A 122 -3.07 -4.55 -1.02
C VAL A 122 -1.72 -4.89 -1.65
N VAL A 123 -0.66 -4.96 -0.85
CA VAL A 123 0.65 -5.51 -1.25
C VAL A 123 0.83 -6.84 -0.53
N PRO A 124 0.67 -7.98 -1.22
CA PRO A 124 0.74 -9.28 -0.57
C PRO A 124 2.16 -9.56 -0.04
N PRO A 125 2.33 -10.16 1.15
CA PRO A 125 3.63 -10.60 1.63
C PRO A 125 4.22 -11.68 0.73
N CYS A 126 5.40 -11.47 0.17
CA CYS A 126 5.99 -12.45 -0.73
C CYS A 126 6.40 -13.75 -0.03
N ASP A 127 6.59 -13.73 1.29
CA ASP A 127 6.82 -14.93 2.12
C ASP A 127 5.61 -15.88 2.14
N LEU A 128 4.40 -15.32 2.04
CA LEU A 128 3.14 -16.06 2.08
C LEU A 128 2.59 -16.34 0.69
N PHE A 129 2.89 -15.47 -0.28
CA PHE A 129 2.39 -15.56 -1.64
C PHE A 129 3.52 -15.49 -2.68
N PRO A 130 4.35 -16.55 -2.78
CA PRO A 130 5.45 -16.59 -3.73
C PRO A 130 4.97 -16.56 -5.20
N THR A 131 3.70 -16.81 -5.46
CA THR A 131 3.09 -16.77 -6.80
C THR A 131 3.08 -15.36 -7.43
N PHE A 132 3.18 -14.29 -6.63
CA PHE A 132 3.28 -12.92 -7.15
C PHE A 132 4.72 -12.53 -7.51
N GLN A 133 5.69 -13.43 -7.36
CA GLN A 133 7.04 -13.21 -7.86
C GLN A 133 7.04 -13.22 -9.39
N PRO A 134 7.79 -12.30 -10.04
CA PRO A 134 8.85 -11.45 -9.47
C PRO A 134 8.41 -10.04 -9.07
N LEU A 135 7.11 -9.72 -9.06
CA LEU A 135 6.63 -8.34 -8.88
C LEU A 135 6.68 -7.87 -7.42
N VAL A 136 6.65 -8.79 -6.46
CA VAL A 136 6.67 -8.49 -5.03
C VAL A 136 8.04 -8.74 -4.44
N PHE A 137 8.49 -7.84 -3.57
CA PHE A 137 9.77 -7.92 -2.86
C PHE A 137 9.63 -7.43 -1.41
N THR A 138 10.55 -7.85 -0.54
CA THR A 138 10.68 -7.27 0.80
C THR A 138 11.61 -6.06 0.73
N LEU A 139 11.09 -4.88 1.01
CA LEU A 139 11.87 -3.64 1.01
C LEU A 139 12.75 -3.58 2.26
N ALA A 140 12.15 -3.67 3.44
CA ALA A 140 12.86 -3.54 4.71
C ALA A 140 12.27 -4.46 5.76
N SER A 141 13.09 -4.95 6.70
CA SER A 141 12.61 -5.80 7.80
C SER A 141 13.46 -5.62 9.04
N SER A 142 12.81 -5.56 10.21
CA SER A 142 13.47 -5.77 11.51
C SER A 142 13.51 -7.23 11.94
N VAL A 143 12.64 -8.05 11.35
CA VAL A 143 12.52 -9.48 11.63
C VAL A 143 13.52 -10.28 10.78
N THR A 144 14.11 -11.31 11.38
CA THR A 144 15.04 -12.23 10.70
C THR A 144 14.34 -13.52 10.27
N GLY A 145 14.93 -14.25 9.32
CA GLY A 145 14.41 -15.56 8.90
C GLY A 145 13.26 -15.50 7.89
N LEU A 146 13.03 -14.35 7.25
CA LEU A 146 12.10 -14.24 6.12
C LEU A 146 12.59 -15.08 4.92
N ALA A 147 11.65 -15.69 4.20
CA ALA A 147 11.92 -16.41 2.97
C ALA A 147 12.35 -15.43 1.85
N CYS A 148 11.72 -14.26 1.81
CA CYS A 148 12.10 -13.14 0.99
C CYS A 148 13.16 -12.28 1.69
N GLN A 149 14.35 -12.22 1.11
CA GLN A 149 15.43 -11.39 1.65
C GLN A 149 15.09 -9.89 1.50
N PRO A 150 15.20 -9.09 2.57
CA PRO A 150 14.94 -7.67 2.51
C PRO A 150 16.05 -6.92 1.78
N ALA A 151 15.70 -5.87 1.04
CA ALA A 151 16.70 -4.95 0.46
C ALA A 151 17.43 -4.14 1.56
N PHE A 152 16.75 -3.84 2.67
CA PHE A 152 17.28 -3.12 3.82
C PHE A 152 17.05 -3.86 5.13
N THR A 153 18.07 -3.95 5.96
CA THR A 153 17.95 -4.43 7.35
C THR A 153 17.58 -3.27 8.27
N ALA A 154 16.59 -3.45 9.13
CA ALA A 154 16.12 -2.46 10.10
C ALA A 154 16.32 -2.97 11.56
N PRO A 155 17.56 -3.04 12.07
CA PRO A 155 17.91 -3.80 13.28
C PRO A 155 17.28 -3.31 14.61
N GLY A 156 16.51 -2.22 14.61
CA GLY A 156 15.86 -1.66 15.80
C GLY A 156 14.34 -1.63 15.78
N GLY A 157 13.68 -2.15 14.73
CA GLY A 157 12.24 -1.96 14.54
C GLY A 157 11.88 -0.50 14.25
N ALA A 158 10.59 -0.17 14.26
CA ALA A 158 10.10 1.19 14.21
C ALA A 158 10.41 1.92 15.53
N PRO A 159 10.76 3.22 15.53
CA PRO A 159 10.81 4.08 14.36
C PRO A 159 12.06 3.79 13.52
N TRP A 160 11.89 3.72 12.20
CA TRP A 160 12.96 3.40 11.26
C TRP A 160 12.94 4.31 10.04
N THR A 161 14.12 4.59 9.51
CA THR A 161 14.36 5.41 8.33
C THR A 161 15.44 4.74 7.46
N SER A 162 15.20 4.60 6.15
CA SER A 162 16.11 3.88 5.22
C SER A 162 17.46 4.57 4.93
N GLY A 163 17.67 5.78 5.45
CA GLY A 163 18.65 6.71 4.89
C GLY A 163 18.24 7.18 3.48
N PRO A 164 18.88 8.25 2.96
CA PRO A 164 18.57 8.76 1.63
C PRO A 164 19.13 7.79 0.57
N LEU A 165 18.24 7.22 -0.22
CA LEU A 165 18.59 6.43 -1.40
C LEU A 165 18.76 7.36 -2.60
N LEU A 166 19.63 6.96 -3.52
CA LEU A 166 19.72 7.63 -4.81
C LEU A 166 18.36 7.57 -5.51
N GLY A 167 17.95 8.70 -6.09
CA GLY A 167 16.74 8.74 -6.89
C GLY A 167 16.84 7.89 -8.15
N LEU A 168 15.69 7.53 -8.71
CA LEU A 168 15.63 6.70 -9.90
C LEU A 168 15.69 7.59 -11.17
N PRO A 169 16.55 7.26 -12.16
CA PRO A 169 16.70 8.07 -13.38
C PRO A 169 15.67 7.70 -14.46
N PHE A 170 14.69 6.87 -14.13
CA PHE A 170 13.64 6.42 -15.05
C PHE A 170 12.28 6.44 -14.34
N PRO A 171 11.18 6.65 -15.09
CA PRO A 171 9.85 6.61 -14.51
C PRO A 171 9.52 5.20 -14.02
N VAL A 172 8.97 5.11 -12.81
CA VAL A 172 8.50 3.84 -12.24
C VAL A 172 7.34 4.10 -11.28
N THR A 173 6.42 3.14 -11.19
CA THR A 173 5.39 3.12 -10.14
C THR A 173 5.56 1.85 -9.33
N PHE A 174 5.46 1.96 -8.01
CA PHE A 174 5.43 0.81 -7.12
C PHE A 174 4.50 1.06 -5.93
N GLY A 175 3.87 0.00 -5.43
CA GLY A 175 3.13 -0.04 -4.18
C GLY A 175 4.04 -0.37 -3.01
N LEU A 176 3.74 0.16 -1.84
CA LEU A 176 4.36 -0.21 -0.57
C LEU A 176 3.28 -0.48 0.47
N GLN A 177 3.46 -1.51 1.27
CA GLN A 177 2.70 -1.74 2.51
C GLN A 177 3.48 -2.69 3.39
N GLY A 178 3.26 -2.64 4.70
CA GLY A 178 3.92 -3.54 5.63
C GLY A 178 2.99 -4.15 6.67
N LEU A 179 3.58 -5.04 7.46
CA LEU A 179 3.05 -5.53 8.71
C LEU A 179 3.91 -4.98 9.85
N ILE A 180 3.28 -4.58 10.95
CA ILE A 180 3.95 -4.07 12.14
C ILE A 180 3.28 -4.62 13.40
N VAL A 181 4.08 -4.89 14.43
CA VAL A 181 3.57 -5.26 15.75
C VAL A 181 2.99 -4.00 16.42
N GLU A 182 1.67 -3.95 16.57
CA GLU A 182 0.92 -2.78 17.03
C GLU A 182 0.96 -2.58 18.55
N ASP A 183 1.11 -3.65 19.32
CA ASP A 183 1.04 -3.62 20.78
C ASP A 183 1.98 -4.64 21.46
N ALA A 184 2.13 -4.50 22.78
CA ALA A 184 3.01 -5.36 23.58
C ALA A 184 2.53 -6.82 23.66
N GLN A 185 1.29 -7.11 23.22
CA GLN A 185 0.73 -8.45 23.15
C GLN A 185 1.11 -9.16 21.84
N GLY A 186 1.75 -8.46 20.90
CA GLY A 186 2.16 -9.02 19.62
C GLY A 186 1.07 -8.96 18.55
N THR A 187 0.02 -8.14 18.73
CA THR A 187 -1.00 -7.95 17.70
C THR A 187 -0.34 -7.38 16.45
N VAL A 188 -0.56 -8.02 15.30
CA VAL A 188 0.01 -7.57 14.02
C VAL A 188 -1.03 -6.75 13.28
N ALA A 189 -0.62 -5.57 12.83
CA ALA A 189 -1.42 -4.66 12.03
C ALA A 189 -0.78 -4.39 10.66
N ALA A 190 -1.61 -4.06 9.67
CA ALA A 190 -1.15 -3.60 8.37
C ALA A 190 -0.88 -2.09 8.43
N THR A 191 0.26 -1.65 7.92
CA THR A 191 0.50 -0.20 7.74
C THR A 191 -0.45 0.35 6.68
N ASN A 192 -0.55 1.68 6.60
CA ASN A 192 -1.09 2.30 5.40
C ASN A 192 -0.28 1.86 4.17
N ALA A 193 -0.95 1.68 3.04
CA ALA A 193 -0.30 1.45 1.77
C ALA A 193 0.05 2.78 1.10
N LEU A 194 1.05 2.78 0.22
CA LEU A 194 1.45 3.92 -0.58
C LEU A 194 1.67 3.50 -2.03
N ARG A 195 1.18 4.30 -2.97
CA ARG A 195 1.61 4.29 -4.37
C ARG A 195 2.67 5.35 -4.56
N VAL A 196 3.89 4.92 -4.86
CA VAL A 196 5.00 5.83 -5.19
C VAL A 196 5.15 5.88 -6.70
N ARG A 197 5.17 7.09 -7.26
CA ARG A 197 5.42 7.32 -8.69
C ARG A 197 6.63 8.23 -8.85
N VAL A 198 7.63 7.74 -9.57
CA VAL A 198 8.78 8.52 -10.00
C VAL A 198 8.54 8.94 -11.45
N GLN A 199 8.56 10.24 -11.74
CA GLN A 199 8.29 10.80 -13.08
C GLN A 199 8.95 12.17 -13.32
#